data_AF-A0A1Y5RIY7-F1
#
_entry.id   AF-A0A1Y5RIY7-F1
#
_cell.length_a   1.000
_cell.length_b   1.000
_cell.length_c   1.000
_cell.angle_alpha   90.00
_cell.angle_beta   90.00
_cell.angle_gamma   90.00
#
_symmetry.space_group_name_H-M   'P 1'
#
loop_
_entity.id
_entity.type
_entity.pdbx_description
1 polymer ?
#
loop_
_entity_poly.entity_id
_entity_poly.type
_entity_poly.pdbx_seq_one_letter_code
_entity_poly.pdbx_strand_id
1 'polypeptide(L)'
;MKLNVASDLERHLRTLVNEERTSRGLEALKLEQHLNESAELHSEWMIRADKFTHVSGNNDTWHERIKDAGFGQGGSNWYTAENLGFSQVRTLTDRRDIAETIVDNWMKSAEHRPNILSGKYEYVGYGVAEGEYSGMKVMMVTQNFGSTNGDILLDHGDIDYSAVPEASEPAIPEPTNGPDRLDGLESDDQIAGKGGADRIWGREGNDTVWGGSGHDSIWGNDGRDQLIGGSGNDKIWGGDQDDDIVGGWGHTSLWGDSGDDTVEGATGNDKIWGGAGNDTLDGSSGHDSIWGNAGDDSIDGGSGSEKIWGAGGEDVISGGEGQDDLWGGSGNDTAWGGSGHDSLRGDSGDDKLVGGTGNDNIWGGSGDDEIMGVRGHNYLWGYGDDDEIIGATGNDTIFGGTGEDSIDAGTGHDSVWGHHGDDIIFGGSGNDHLNGGDLGRDTLDGGAGDDVLIGADWQDTFVFGRNNGADLVWDFQQGSDTLQLDRDIFDWRNIPEDILVDRYAEVSDRGVLFDFGQGNSILLQWVWSTDGLADDIEFF
;
A
#
# COMPACT_ATOMS: atom_id res chain seq x y z
N MET A 1 -14.26 -20.24 41.67
CA MET A 1 -13.82 -20.22 40.26
C MET A 1 -12.76 -19.13 40.10
N LYS A 2 -11.55 -19.38 40.62
CA LYS A 2 -10.41 -18.44 40.64
C LYS A 2 -9.06 -19.13 40.32
N LEU A 3 -9.14 -20.38 39.83
CA LEU A 3 -8.05 -21.36 39.88
C LEU A 3 -7.48 -21.68 38.48
N ASN A 4 -7.67 -20.76 37.52
CA ASN A 4 -7.55 -21.06 36.08
C ASN A 4 -6.95 -19.93 35.23
N VAL A 5 -6.28 -18.94 35.84
CA VAL A 5 -5.69 -17.80 35.10
C VAL A 5 -4.16 -17.79 35.23
N ALA A 6 -3.63 -17.84 36.46
CA ALA A 6 -2.18 -17.98 36.68
C ALA A 6 -1.62 -19.30 36.13
N SER A 7 -2.38 -20.40 36.28
CA SER A 7 -2.02 -21.76 35.84
C SER A 7 -1.95 -21.97 34.33
N ASP A 8 -2.51 -21.05 33.53
CA ASP A 8 -2.40 -21.06 32.07
C ASP A 8 -1.17 -20.25 31.63
N LEU A 9 -0.89 -19.08 32.23
CA LEU A 9 0.35 -18.33 31.95
C LEU A 9 1.60 -19.11 32.41
N GLU A 10 1.58 -19.68 33.61
CA GLU A 10 2.63 -20.57 34.13
C GLU A 10 2.90 -21.76 33.18
N ARG A 11 1.86 -22.31 32.55
CA ARG A 11 2.00 -23.42 31.61
C ARG A 11 2.79 -22.99 30.38
N HIS A 12 2.45 -21.86 29.78
CA HIS A 12 3.16 -21.34 28.61
C HIS A 12 4.60 -20.96 28.95
N LEU A 13 4.83 -20.23 30.04
CA LEU A 13 6.18 -19.89 30.53
C LEU A 13 7.06 -21.14 30.72
N ARG A 14 6.54 -22.19 31.37
CA ARG A 14 7.28 -23.46 31.57
C ARG A 14 7.53 -24.19 30.26
N THR A 15 6.58 -24.19 29.33
CA THR A 15 6.74 -24.81 28.01
C THR A 15 7.86 -24.10 27.24
N LEU A 16 7.73 -22.78 27.04
CA LEU A 16 8.70 -21.96 26.31
C LEU A 16 10.11 -22.05 26.91
N VAL A 17 10.27 -21.90 28.23
CA VAL A 17 11.59 -22.02 28.88
C VAL A 17 12.22 -23.40 28.71
N ASN A 18 11.41 -24.47 28.70
CA ASN A 18 11.94 -25.81 28.45
C ASN A 18 12.19 -26.06 26.95
N GLU A 19 11.47 -25.42 26.04
CA GLU A 19 11.76 -25.39 24.61
C GLU A 19 13.10 -24.65 24.37
N GLU A 20 13.31 -23.48 24.97
CA GLU A 20 14.59 -22.74 24.95
C GLU A 20 15.78 -23.58 25.45
N ARG A 21 15.56 -24.42 26.47
CA ARG A 21 16.60 -25.31 27.01
C ARG A 21 16.85 -26.53 26.12
N THR A 22 15.79 -27.23 25.74
CA THR A 22 15.89 -28.51 25.01
C THR A 22 16.33 -28.34 23.57
N SER A 23 15.94 -27.25 22.90
CA SER A 23 16.50 -26.84 21.61
C SER A 23 18.03 -26.67 21.66
N ARG A 24 18.56 -26.20 22.80
CA ARG A 24 19.99 -26.00 23.06
C ARG A 24 20.67 -27.20 23.74
N GLY A 25 20.05 -28.38 23.69
CA GLY A 25 20.61 -29.63 24.20
C GLY A 25 20.72 -29.75 25.73
N LEU A 26 20.10 -28.82 26.49
CA LEU A 26 20.04 -28.88 27.94
C LEU A 26 18.85 -29.73 28.39
N GLU A 27 18.98 -30.37 29.56
CA GLU A 27 17.84 -31.06 30.17
C GLU A 27 16.72 -30.07 30.53
N ALA A 28 15.47 -30.43 30.21
CA ALA A 28 14.30 -29.69 30.64
C ALA A 28 14.23 -29.61 32.17
N LEU A 29 13.93 -28.42 32.70
CA LEU A 29 13.78 -28.21 34.14
C LEU A 29 12.50 -28.86 34.63
N LYS A 30 12.63 -29.58 35.74
CA LYS A 30 11.54 -30.24 36.44
C LYS A 30 10.85 -29.20 37.33
N LEU A 31 9.52 -29.12 37.27
CA LEU A 31 8.77 -28.25 38.16
C LEU A 31 8.96 -28.74 39.61
N GLU A 32 9.26 -27.83 40.52
CA GLU A 32 9.44 -28.13 41.94
C GLU A 32 8.56 -27.21 42.80
N GLN A 33 7.87 -27.82 43.77
CA GLN A 33 6.77 -27.18 44.48
C GLN A 33 7.24 -26.06 45.41
N HIS A 34 8.35 -26.23 46.12
CA HIS A 34 8.88 -25.22 47.04
C HIS A 34 9.46 -24.02 46.28
N LEU A 35 10.05 -24.24 45.10
CA LEU A 35 10.44 -23.14 44.20
C LEU A 35 9.22 -22.35 43.68
N ASN A 36 8.13 -23.05 43.31
CA ASN A 36 6.85 -22.43 42.94
C ASN A 36 6.27 -21.59 44.10
N GLU A 37 6.15 -22.18 45.29
CA GLU A 37 5.61 -21.50 46.49
C GLU A 37 6.43 -20.24 46.84
N SER A 38 7.76 -20.31 46.76
CA SER A 38 8.62 -19.15 46.95
C SER A 38 8.46 -18.07 45.86
N ALA A 39 8.22 -18.47 44.61
CA ALA A 39 8.08 -17.54 43.49
C ALA A 39 6.71 -16.83 43.49
N GLU A 40 5.65 -17.56 43.83
CA GLU A 40 4.28 -17.01 43.96
C GLU A 40 4.23 -15.95 45.06
N LEU A 41 4.74 -16.26 46.25
CA LEU A 41 4.79 -15.33 47.38
C LEU A 41 5.58 -14.04 47.06
N HIS A 42 6.69 -14.15 46.31
CA HIS A 42 7.49 -12.98 45.90
C HIS A 42 6.78 -12.15 44.83
N SER A 43 6.17 -12.79 43.83
CA SER A 43 5.39 -12.11 42.79
C SER A 43 4.21 -11.31 43.37
N GLU A 44 3.46 -11.91 44.30
CA GLU A 44 2.40 -11.20 45.02
C GLU A 44 2.96 -10.09 45.92
N TRP A 45 4.13 -10.28 46.55
CA TRP A 45 4.75 -9.28 47.39
C TRP A 45 5.18 -8.05 46.58
N MET A 46 5.79 -8.24 45.42
CA MET A 46 6.18 -7.17 44.49
C MET A 46 4.99 -6.28 44.10
N ILE A 47 3.86 -6.90 43.71
CA ILE A 47 2.59 -6.18 43.45
C ILE A 47 2.11 -5.42 44.70
N ARG A 48 2.04 -6.07 45.87
CA ARG A 48 1.55 -5.41 47.11
C ARG A 48 2.47 -4.30 47.62
N ALA A 49 3.75 -4.37 47.32
CA ALA A 49 4.77 -3.41 47.76
C ALA A 49 5.01 -2.28 46.73
N ASP A 50 4.40 -2.35 45.55
CA ASP A 50 4.67 -1.48 44.39
C ASP A 50 6.17 -1.42 44.05
N LYS A 51 6.81 -2.60 43.93
CA LYS A 51 8.25 -2.76 43.70
C LYS A 51 8.55 -3.88 42.72
N PHE A 52 9.65 -3.72 41.97
CA PHE A 52 10.24 -4.75 41.14
C PHE A 52 11.70 -4.95 41.56
N THR A 53 12.00 -6.05 42.27
CA THR A 53 13.31 -6.26 42.91
C THR A 53 13.50 -7.69 43.40
N HIS A 54 14.74 -8.18 43.38
CA HIS A 54 15.13 -9.49 43.93
C HIS A 54 15.13 -9.57 45.47
N VAL A 55 14.97 -8.44 46.18
CA VAL A 55 15.13 -8.35 47.64
C VAL A 55 13.80 -7.93 48.29
N SER A 56 13.33 -8.76 49.24
CA SER A 56 12.06 -8.52 49.95
C SER A 56 12.14 -7.36 50.95
N GLY A 57 11.00 -6.97 51.52
CA GLY A 57 10.90 -5.89 52.52
C GLY A 57 11.65 -6.13 53.84
N ASN A 58 12.12 -7.35 54.11
CA ASN A 58 12.98 -7.65 55.27
C ASN A 58 14.48 -7.75 54.91
N ASN A 59 14.84 -7.43 53.67
CA ASN A 59 16.10 -7.78 52.99
C ASN A 59 16.27 -9.28 52.65
N ASP A 60 15.21 -10.09 52.68
CA ASP A 60 15.31 -11.50 52.29
C ASP A 60 15.66 -11.62 50.81
N THR A 61 16.77 -12.28 50.51
CA THR A 61 17.19 -12.65 49.15
C THR A 61 16.35 -13.80 48.60
N TRP A 62 16.39 -14.05 47.28
CA TRP A 62 15.73 -15.22 46.67
C TRP A 62 16.19 -16.54 47.32
N HIS A 63 17.48 -16.62 47.67
CA HIS A 63 18.07 -17.77 48.33
C HIS A 63 17.49 -18.02 49.75
N GLU A 64 17.10 -16.97 50.48
CA GLU A 64 16.45 -17.08 51.79
C GLU A 64 14.97 -17.44 51.65
N ARG A 65 14.24 -16.81 50.71
CA ARG A 65 12.83 -17.15 50.42
C ARG A 65 12.65 -18.62 50.03
N ILE A 66 13.56 -19.14 49.20
CA ILE A 66 13.58 -20.54 48.76
C ILE A 66 13.87 -21.51 49.93
N LYS A 67 14.70 -21.13 50.92
CA LYS A 67 14.93 -21.92 52.15
C LYS A 67 13.70 -22.00 53.03
N ASP A 68 13.03 -20.86 53.23
CA ASP A 68 11.84 -20.76 54.07
C ASP A 68 10.65 -21.52 53.47
N ALA A 69 10.56 -21.58 52.14
CA ALA A 69 9.62 -22.45 51.42
C ALA A 69 9.91 -23.95 51.58
N GLY A 70 11.10 -24.35 52.06
CA GLY A 70 11.46 -25.74 52.35
C GLY A 70 12.38 -26.41 51.34
N PHE A 71 12.78 -25.74 50.27
CA PHE A 71 13.70 -26.29 49.27
C PHE A 71 15.10 -26.51 49.88
N GLY A 72 15.77 -27.60 49.47
CA GLY A 72 17.16 -27.86 49.84
C GLY A 72 17.42 -28.27 51.29
N GLN A 73 16.39 -28.57 52.10
CA GLN A 73 16.55 -28.98 53.50
C GLN A 73 17.14 -30.39 53.66
N GLY A 74 18.47 -30.52 53.48
CA GLY A 74 19.22 -31.74 53.72
C GLY A 74 20.64 -31.81 53.14
N GLY A 75 21.02 -30.90 52.24
CA GLY A 75 22.33 -30.89 51.57
C GLY A 75 23.11 -29.58 51.80
N SER A 76 24.44 -29.67 51.81
CA SER A 76 25.32 -28.49 52.02
C SER A 76 25.64 -27.71 50.75
N ASN A 77 25.41 -28.27 49.56
CA ASN A 77 25.74 -27.67 48.26
C ASN A 77 24.50 -27.71 47.34
N TRP A 78 23.93 -26.55 47.03
CA TRP A 78 22.87 -26.40 46.03
C TRP A 78 22.90 -24.97 45.45
N TYR A 79 22.59 -24.83 44.17
CA TYR A 79 22.62 -23.56 43.45
C TYR A 79 21.21 -22.99 43.31
N THR A 80 21.06 -21.67 43.40
CA THR A 80 19.80 -20.95 43.12
C THR A 80 20.04 -19.68 42.34
N ALA A 81 19.10 -19.34 41.45
CA ALA A 81 18.96 -18.04 40.84
C ALA A 81 17.48 -17.64 40.76
N GLU A 82 17.22 -16.39 40.43
CA GLU A 82 15.88 -15.84 40.23
C GLU A 82 15.91 -14.94 38.99
N ASN A 83 14.90 -15.08 38.12
CA ASN A 83 14.59 -14.10 37.08
C ASN A 83 13.27 -13.41 37.42
N LEU A 84 13.18 -12.10 37.15
CA LEU A 84 11.97 -11.31 37.35
C LEU A 84 11.52 -10.73 36.02
N GLY A 85 10.22 -10.74 35.75
CA GLY A 85 9.63 -10.20 34.52
C GLY A 85 8.27 -9.58 34.78
N PHE A 86 7.85 -8.68 33.91
CA PHE A 86 6.47 -8.20 33.89
C PHE A 86 6.02 -7.82 32.47
N SER A 87 4.71 -7.79 32.24
CA SER A 87 4.11 -7.29 31.00
C SER A 87 2.84 -6.49 31.30
N GLN A 88 2.55 -5.46 30.49
CA GLN A 88 1.36 -4.62 30.64
C GLN A 88 0.11 -5.27 30.04
N VAL A 89 -0.99 -5.29 30.79
CA VAL A 89 -2.25 -5.95 30.38
C VAL A 89 -3.15 -5.00 29.56
N ARG A 90 -2.56 -4.14 28.72
CA ARG A 90 -3.29 -3.09 27.96
C ARG A 90 -3.56 -3.45 26.49
N THR A 91 -2.77 -4.36 25.90
CA THR A 91 -2.87 -4.75 24.48
C THR A 91 -2.99 -6.27 24.31
N LEU A 92 -2.19 -7.05 25.04
CA LEU A 92 -2.19 -8.50 24.97
C LEU A 92 -3.31 -9.12 25.82
N THR A 93 -4.27 -9.79 25.17
CA THR A 93 -5.34 -10.53 25.85
C THR A 93 -5.07 -12.03 25.93
N ASP A 94 -4.22 -12.58 25.06
CA ASP A 94 -3.77 -13.97 25.17
C ASP A 94 -2.69 -14.11 26.27
N ARG A 95 -2.68 -15.25 26.95
CA ARG A 95 -1.67 -15.61 27.95
C ARG A 95 -0.44 -16.24 27.31
N ARG A 96 -0.52 -16.69 26.05
CA ARG A 96 0.62 -17.14 25.27
C ARG A 96 1.53 -15.97 24.90
N ASP A 97 0.99 -14.93 24.27
CA ASP A 97 1.76 -13.74 23.84
C ASP A 97 2.45 -13.05 25.02
N ILE A 98 1.79 -13.02 26.18
CA ILE A 98 2.38 -12.52 27.44
C ILE A 98 3.55 -13.40 27.91
N ALA A 99 3.46 -14.72 27.74
CA ALA A 99 4.56 -15.62 28.08
C ALA A 99 5.73 -15.48 27.12
N GLU A 100 5.46 -15.40 25.82
CA GLU A 100 6.46 -15.20 24.76
C GLU A 100 7.21 -13.88 25.01
N THR A 101 6.49 -12.75 25.17
CA THR A 101 7.06 -11.45 25.55
C THR A 101 7.98 -11.51 26.77
N ILE A 102 7.60 -12.26 27.83
CA ILE A 102 8.38 -12.34 29.07
C ILE A 102 9.62 -13.23 28.90
N VAL A 103 9.50 -14.36 28.19
CA VAL A 103 10.61 -15.27 27.93
C VAL A 103 11.62 -14.63 26.98
N ASP A 104 11.16 -13.93 25.93
CA ASP A 104 12.02 -13.22 24.99
C ASP A 104 12.85 -12.14 25.71
N ASN A 105 12.21 -11.35 26.59
CA ASN A 105 12.92 -10.36 27.41
C ASN A 105 13.95 -10.99 28.37
N TRP A 106 13.67 -12.17 28.94
CA TRP A 106 14.66 -12.91 29.73
C TRP A 106 15.80 -13.48 28.88
N MET A 107 15.51 -13.92 27.66
CA MET A 107 16.51 -14.47 26.74
C MET A 107 17.39 -13.40 26.09
N LYS A 108 16.88 -12.17 25.90
CA LYS A 108 17.67 -10.99 25.52
C LYS A 108 18.54 -10.46 26.67
N SER A 109 18.07 -10.55 27.92
CA SER A 109 18.79 -10.02 29.09
C SER A 109 20.05 -10.80 29.47
N ALA A 110 21.19 -10.11 29.51
CA ALA A 110 22.49 -10.66 29.92
C ALA A 110 22.51 -11.20 31.37
N GLU A 111 21.62 -10.75 32.25
CA GLU A 111 21.51 -11.21 33.64
C GLU A 111 20.56 -12.42 33.79
N HIS A 112 19.48 -12.47 33.00
CA HIS A 112 18.44 -13.50 33.11
C HIS A 112 18.69 -14.73 32.22
N ARG A 113 19.21 -14.56 31.00
CA ARG A 113 19.54 -15.65 30.06
C ARG A 113 20.47 -16.71 30.67
N PRO A 114 21.55 -16.36 31.40
CA PRO A 114 22.44 -17.35 32.00
C PRO A 114 21.73 -18.27 33.00
N ASN A 115 20.66 -17.80 33.66
CA ASN A 115 19.91 -18.61 34.62
C ASN A 115 19.06 -19.66 33.89
N ILE A 116 18.36 -19.27 32.81
CA ILE A 116 17.58 -20.19 31.96
C ILE A 116 18.48 -21.25 31.31
N LEU A 117 19.62 -20.85 30.75
CA LEU A 117 20.53 -21.74 30.03
C LEU A 117 21.59 -22.42 30.92
N SER A 118 21.51 -22.26 32.24
CA SER A 118 22.45 -22.89 33.17
C SER A 118 22.16 -24.39 33.32
N GLY A 119 23.16 -25.22 32.99
CA GLY A 119 23.20 -26.64 33.35
C GLY A 119 23.41 -26.92 34.83
N LYS A 120 23.55 -25.88 35.69
CA LYS A 120 23.67 -26.04 37.15
C LYS A 120 22.33 -26.33 37.83
N TYR A 121 21.21 -26.15 37.13
CA TYR A 121 19.85 -26.27 37.66
C TYR A 121 19.13 -27.48 37.05
N GLU A 122 18.47 -28.25 37.91
CA GLU A 122 17.59 -29.37 37.56
C GLU A 122 16.11 -28.96 37.72
N TYR A 123 15.85 -28.01 38.62
CA TYR A 123 14.52 -27.63 39.06
C TYR A 123 14.20 -26.18 38.76
N VAL A 124 12.93 -25.91 38.49
CA VAL A 124 12.38 -24.56 38.29
C VAL A 124 11.06 -24.42 39.05
N GLY A 125 10.77 -23.19 39.46
CA GLY A 125 9.43 -22.79 39.88
C GLY A 125 9.05 -21.42 39.34
N TYR A 126 7.75 -21.20 39.15
CA TYR A 126 7.16 -19.99 38.61
C TYR A 126 6.12 -19.43 39.58
N GLY A 127 6.14 -18.11 39.76
CA GLY A 127 5.10 -17.35 40.42
C GLY A 127 4.53 -16.33 39.46
N VAL A 128 3.21 -16.13 39.51
CA VAL A 128 2.50 -15.20 38.63
C VAL A 128 1.51 -14.40 39.46
N ALA A 129 1.60 -13.07 39.42
CA ALA A 129 0.67 -12.17 40.10
C ALA A 129 0.10 -11.12 39.12
N GLU A 130 -1.22 -11.03 39.06
CA GLU A 130 -1.93 -9.97 38.33
C GLU A 130 -2.27 -8.83 39.31
N GLY A 131 -1.93 -7.59 38.95
CA GLY A 131 -2.19 -6.43 39.81
C GLY A 131 -1.85 -5.10 39.15
N GLU A 132 -1.61 -4.09 39.97
CA GLU A 132 -1.15 -2.76 39.52
C GLU A 132 0.27 -2.51 40.01
N TYR A 133 1.10 -1.94 39.14
CA TYR A 133 2.47 -1.48 39.43
C TYR A 133 2.66 -0.10 38.80
N SER A 134 3.07 0.89 39.59
CA SER A 134 3.21 2.29 39.16
C SER A 134 1.97 2.85 38.42
N GLY A 135 0.77 2.42 38.83
CA GLY A 135 -0.51 2.81 38.20
C GLY A 135 -0.85 2.10 36.87
N MET A 136 -0.05 1.11 36.46
CA MET A 136 -0.30 0.29 35.27
C MET A 136 -0.75 -1.11 35.67
N LYS A 137 -1.75 -1.65 34.98
CA LYS A 137 -2.17 -3.04 35.18
C LYS A 137 -1.15 -3.99 34.54
N VAL A 138 -0.55 -4.87 35.34
CA VAL A 138 0.55 -5.76 34.92
C VAL A 138 0.30 -7.22 35.32
N MET A 139 0.91 -8.14 34.56
CA MET A 139 1.26 -9.47 35.03
C MET A 139 2.71 -9.43 35.49
N MET A 140 2.99 -9.65 36.77
CA MET A 140 4.35 -9.87 37.29
C MET A 140 4.66 -11.36 37.39
N VAL A 141 5.90 -11.72 37.09
CA VAL A 141 6.38 -13.11 37.07
C VAL A 141 7.72 -13.21 37.79
N THR A 142 7.84 -14.21 38.67
CA THR A 142 9.10 -14.64 39.27
C THR A 142 9.42 -16.06 38.78
N GLN A 143 10.66 -16.32 38.39
CA GLN A 143 11.14 -17.65 38.01
C GLN A 143 12.34 -18.02 38.89
N ASN A 144 12.18 -19.03 39.74
CA ASN A 144 13.20 -19.52 40.66
C ASN A 144 13.86 -20.80 40.12
N PHE A 145 15.18 -20.92 40.27
CA PHE A 145 15.95 -22.09 39.85
C PHE A 145 16.57 -22.83 41.04
N GLY A 146 16.75 -24.14 40.94
CA GLY A 146 17.30 -24.98 42.00
C GLY A 146 18.06 -26.23 41.53
N SER A 147 18.91 -26.77 42.40
CA SER A 147 19.64 -28.04 42.19
C SER A 147 19.94 -28.78 43.50
N THR A 148 20.45 -30.01 43.43
CA THR A 148 20.73 -30.82 44.64
C THR A 148 22.14 -31.44 44.74
N ASN A 149 23.01 -31.30 43.70
CA ASN A 149 24.50 -31.29 43.69
C ASN A 149 25.02 -31.18 42.22
N GLY A 150 26.25 -30.76 41.88
CA GLY A 150 27.24 -30.03 42.70
C GLY A 150 28.75 -30.23 42.36
N ASP A 151 29.27 -29.74 41.21
CA ASP A 151 30.74 -29.49 41.01
C ASP A 151 31.03 -28.11 40.35
N ILE A 152 32.25 -27.57 40.50
CA ILE A 152 32.47 -26.14 40.90
C ILE A 152 33.51 -25.33 40.09
N LEU A 153 33.29 -24.01 39.93
CA LEU A 153 34.29 -22.93 40.16
C LEU A 153 33.60 -21.59 40.58
N LEU A 154 34.33 -20.71 41.28
CA LEU A 154 33.80 -19.71 42.23
C LEU A 154 34.05 -18.22 41.89
N ASP A 155 33.06 -17.39 42.23
CA ASP A 155 33.05 -16.12 43.01
C ASP A 155 34.17 -15.04 42.92
N HIS A 156 33.77 -13.80 43.19
CA HIS A 156 34.42 -12.51 42.91
C HIS A 156 35.65 -12.15 43.77
N GLY A 157 36.47 -11.24 43.23
CA GLY A 157 37.45 -10.44 43.98
C GLY A 157 38.27 -9.49 43.10
N ASP A 158 37.77 -8.26 42.95
CA ASP A 158 38.43 -7.04 42.40
C ASP A 158 39.53 -7.19 41.32
N ILE A 159 39.24 -6.80 40.07
CA ILE A 159 40.22 -6.20 39.14
C ILE A 159 39.51 -5.37 38.05
N ASP A 160 40.02 -4.15 37.88
CA ASP A 160 40.16 -3.31 36.66
C ASP A 160 39.23 -3.54 35.44
N TYR A 161 38.48 -2.49 35.05
CA TYR A 161 37.67 -2.44 33.83
C TYR A 161 38.46 -2.10 32.55
N SER A 162 39.79 -1.97 32.60
CA SER A 162 40.61 -1.75 31.41
C SER A 162 41.10 -3.07 30.79
N ALA A 163 40.38 -3.50 29.74
CA ALA A 163 40.58 -4.70 28.91
C ALA A 163 39.79 -5.97 29.30
N VAL A 164 38.46 -5.89 29.19
CA VAL A 164 37.68 -7.05 28.72
C VAL A 164 37.83 -7.07 27.19
N PRO A 165 38.37 -8.12 26.55
CA PRO A 165 38.21 -8.27 25.10
C PRO A 165 36.71 -8.47 24.83
N GLU A 166 36.17 -7.78 23.83
CA GLU A 166 34.78 -7.97 23.39
C GLU A 166 34.51 -9.47 23.27
N ALA A 167 33.49 -9.94 23.97
CA ALA A 167 33.05 -11.32 23.85
C ALA A 167 32.44 -11.42 22.45
N SER A 168 33.18 -12.01 21.51
CA SER A 168 32.73 -12.23 20.14
C SER A 168 31.33 -12.78 20.16
N GLU A 169 30.44 -12.13 19.41
CA GLU A 169 29.03 -12.43 19.42
C GLU A 169 28.78 -13.91 19.04
N PRO A 170 27.71 -14.53 19.59
CA PRO A 170 27.44 -15.92 19.33
C PRO A 170 27.09 -16.12 17.86
N ALA A 171 27.93 -16.84 17.12
CA ALA A 171 27.72 -17.08 15.70
C ALA A 171 26.33 -17.64 15.40
N ILE A 172 25.74 -17.16 14.31
CA ILE A 172 24.45 -17.61 13.77
C ILE A 172 24.44 -19.14 13.62
N PRO A 173 23.36 -19.84 14.00
CA PRO A 173 23.27 -21.29 13.87
C PRO A 173 23.50 -21.77 12.43
N GLU A 174 24.22 -22.88 12.26
CA GLU A 174 24.43 -23.50 10.95
C GLU A 174 23.09 -23.99 10.36
N PRO A 175 22.62 -23.43 9.23
CA PRO A 175 21.29 -23.73 8.68
C PRO A 175 21.23 -25.12 8.04
N THR A 176 20.03 -25.70 7.97
CA THR A 176 19.80 -27.10 7.62
C THR A 176 19.15 -27.26 6.23
N ASN A 177 18.13 -28.12 6.10
CA ASN A 177 17.24 -28.27 4.95
C ASN A 177 15.81 -28.60 5.47
N GLY A 178 15.47 -28.04 6.63
CA GLY A 178 14.18 -28.13 7.29
C GLY A 178 14.00 -26.90 8.19
N PRO A 179 12.81 -26.69 8.78
CA PRO A 179 12.46 -25.43 9.43
C PRO A 179 13.47 -24.98 10.49
N ASP A 180 14.17 -23.89 10.20
CA ASP A 180 15.19 -23.29 11.05
C ASP A 180 14.73 -21.99 11.71
N ARG A 181 15.40 -21.63 12.81
CA ARG A 181 15.26 -20.33 13.47
C ARG A 181 16.64 -19.68 13.48
N LEU A 182 16.80 -18.64 12.66
CA LEU A 182 18.05 -17.91 12.49
C LEU A 182 17.85 -16.50 13.03
N ASP A 183 18.67 -16.12 14.01
CA ASP A 183 18.66 -14.79 14.61
C ASP A 183 20.05 -14.18 14.38
N GLY A 184 20.12 -13.04 13.69
CA GLY A 184 21.34 -12.27 13.45
C GLY A 184 21.85 -11.52 14.69
N LEU A 185 22.79 -10.62 14.45
CA LEU A 185 23.58 -9.88 15.43
C LEU A 185 23.13 -8.42 15.53
N GLU A 186 24.00 -7.50 15.95
CA GLU A 186 23.80 -6.04 15.90
C GLU A 186 24.73 -5.41 14.83
N SER A 187 25.06 -6.17 13.77
CA SER A 187 25.99 -5.79 12.72
C SER A 187 25.72 -6.52 11.40
N ASP A 188 25.97 -5.83 10.28
CA ASP A 188 25.92 -6.32 8.88
C ASP A 188 26.22 -7.84 8.73
N ASP A 189 25.17 -8.64 8.65
CA ASP A 189 25.19 -10.11 8.63
C ASP A 189 24.96 -10.71 7.23
N GLN A 190 25.30 -11.99 7.08
CA GLN A 190 24.91 -12.79 5.91
C GLN A 190 24.23 -14.09 6.35
N ILE A 191 22.91 -14.16 6.15
CA ILE A 191 22.05 -15.22 6.70
C ILE A 191 21.37 -16.00 5.58
N ALA A 192 21.37 -17.33 5.65
CA ALA A 192 20.75 -18.18 4.62
C ALA A 192 19.97 -19.35 5.23
N GLY A 193 18.64 -19.37 5.13
CA GLY A 193 17.78 -20.49 5.58
C GLY A 193 18.05 -21.80 4.84
N LYS A 194 18.43 -21.70 3.56
CA LYS A 194 18.61 -22.77 2.56
C LYS A 194 17.30 -23.41 2.14
N GLY A 195 16.51 -23.90 3.09
CA GLY A 195 15.19 -24.43 2.79
C GLY A 195 14.56 -25.17 3.95
N GLY A 196 13.25 -24.98 4.08
CA GLY A 196 12.51 -25.33 5.27
C GLY A 196 11.19 -24.60 5.28
N ALA A 197 10.91 -23.95 6.40
CA ALA A 197 9.84 -22.98 6.55
C ALA A 197 10.34 -22.08 7.68
N ASP A 198 11.28 -21.24 7.29
CA ASP A 198 12.32 -20.72 8.17
C ASP A 198 11.87 -19.40 8.77
N ARG A 199 12.46 -19.05 9.92
CA ARG A 199 12.23 -17.77 10.57
C ARG A 199 13.57 -17.08 10.76
N ILE A 200 13.75 -15.97 10.09
CA ILE A 200 15.02 -15.27 9.98
C ILE A 200 14.83 -13.82 10.43
N TRP A 201 15.63 -13.39 11.39
CA TRP A 201 15.75 -11.98 11.76
C TRP A 201 17.16 -11.51 11.43
N GLY A 202 17.28 -10.40 10.71
CA GLY A 202 18.51 -9.62 10.56
C GLY A 202 18.89 -8.99 11.90
N ARG A 203 18.41 -7.75 12.11
CA ARG A 203 18.12 -7.02 13.37
C ARG A 203 18.58 -5.57 13.29
N GLU A 204 19.84 -5.30 13.62
CA GLU A 204 20.46 -3.98 13.49
C GLU A 204 21.68 -4.18 12.60
N GLY A 205 21.83 -3.38 11.55
CA GLY A 205 22.92 -3.53 10.58
C GLY A 205 22.41 -3.54 9.15
N ASN A 206 23.31 -3.58 8.17
CA ASN A 206 22.92 -3.72 6.75
C ASN A 206 23.09 -5.18 6.35
N ASP A 207 22.03 -5.96 6.50
CA ASP A 207 22.06 -7.42 6.42
C ASP A 207 21.81 -7.93 5.00
N THR A 208 22.29 -9.14 4.70
CA THR A 208 21.89 -9.86 3.49
C THR A 208 21.28 -11.20 3.86
N VAL A 209 19.98 -11.36 3.60
CA VAL A 209 19.19 -12.52 4.02
C VAL A 209 18.62 -13.27 2.83
N TRP A 210 18.82 -14.59 2.81
CA TRP A 210 18.19 -15.51 1.86
C TRP A 210 17.33 -16.53 2.61
N GLY A 211 16.02 -16.61 2.35
CA GLY A 211 15.17 -17.69 2.85
C GLY A 211 15.60 -19.03 2.24
N GLY A 212 15.41 -19.15 0.92
CA GLY A 212 15.90 -20.25 0.11
C GLY A 212 14.77 -21.01 -0.55
N SER A 213 14.32 -22.11 0.05
CA SER A 213 13.20 -22.91 -0.49
C SER A 213 12.25 -23.37 0.60
N GLY A 214 11.05 -22.81 0.66
CA GLY A 214 10.15 -23.11 1.76
C GLY A 214 8.88 -22.27 1.79
N HIS A 215 8.58 -21.79 2.99
CA HIS A 215 7.51 -20.85 3.30
C HIS A 215 8.05 -20.03 4.46
N ASP A 216 8.93 -19.11 4.10
CA ASP A 216 9.86 -18.49 5.03
C ASP A 216 9.26 -17.18 5.56
N SER A 217 9.81 -16.71 6.67
CA SER A 217 9.43 -15.44 7.30
C SER A 217 10.70 -14.70 7.69
N ILE A 218 10.95 -13.60 7.00
CA ILE A 218 12.18 -12.82 7.05
C ILE A 218 11.84 -11.43 7.59
N TRP A 219 12.58 -10.96 8.58
CA TRP A 219 12.50 -9.60 9.14
C TRP A 219 13.87 -8.95 9.07
N GLY A 220 14.02 -7.86 8.33
CA GLY A 220 15.24 -7.02 8.33
C GLY A 220 15.42 -6.30 9.67
N ASN A 221 14.41 -5.49 10.01
CA ASN A 221 14.31 -4.56 11.15
C ASN A 221 15.07 -3.24 10.92
N ASP A 222 16.15 -2.93 11.65
CA ASP A 222 16.82 -1.62 11.62
C ASP A 222 18.06 -1.66 10.69
N GLY A 223 17.93 -1.29 9.41
CA GLY A 223 18.99 -1.48 8.44
C GLY A 223 18.69 -0.99 7.04
N ARG A 224 19.71 -0.91 6.18
CA ARG A 224 19.51 -1.06 4.73
C ARG A 224 19.87 -2.49 4.38
N ASP A 225 18.85 -3.32 4.28
CA ASP A 225 18.94 -4.76 4.13
C ASP A 225 18.73 -5.19 2.68
N GLN A 226 19.18 -6.42 2.39
CA GLN A 226 18.96 -7.11 1.13
C GLN A 226 18.28 -8.45 1.41
N LEU A 227 16.97 -8.52 1.20
CA LEU A 227 16.11 -9.61 1.66
C LEU A 227 15.53 -10.39 0.48
N ILE A 228 15.86 -11.68 0.37
CA ILE A 228 15.41 -12.54 -0.73
C ILE A 228 14.67 -13.77 -0.18
N GLY A 229 13.38 -13.89 -0.47
CA GLY A 229 12.54 -15.04 -0.06
C GLY A 229 13.03 -16.33 -0.70
N GLY A 230 12.97 -16.38 -2.03
CA GLY A 230 13.55 -17.46 -2.83
C GLY A 230 12.47 -18.26 -3.54
N SER A 231 12.11 -19.44 -3.01
CA SER A 231 11.04 -20.25 -3.61
C SER A 231 10.01 -20.73 -2.59
N GLY A 232 8.82 -20.18 -2.71
CA GLY A 232 7.61 -20.52 -2.01
C GLY A 232 6.77 -19.29 -1.70
N ASN A 233 5.69 -19.49 -0.96
CA ASN A 233 4.85 -18.41 -0.46
C ASN A 233 5.49 -17.82 0.80
N ASP A 234 6.44 -16.90 0.59
CA ASP A 234 7.26 -16.32 1.65
C ASP A 234 6.65 -15.02 2.22
N LYS A 235 7.18 -14.57 3.35
CA LYS A 235 6.83 -13.28 3.96
C LYS A 235 8.09 -12.51 4.32
N ILE A 236 8.18 -11.27 3.88
CA ILE A 236 9.38 -10.45 4.06
C ILE A 236 8.95 -9.07 4.56
N TRP A 237 9.51 -8.67 5.70
CA TRP A 237 9.44 -7.31 6.23
C TRP A 237 10.84 -6.72 6.14
N GLY A 238 10.97 -5.56 5.51
CA GLY A 238 12.13 -4.68 5.57
C GLY A 238 12.29 -4.11 6.97
N GLY A 239 11.89 -2.86 7.15
CA GLY A 239 11.68 -2.25 8.47
C GLY A 239 11.92 -0.75 8.51
N ASP A 240 13.10 -0.36 9.00
CA ASP A 240 13.53 1.02 9.23
C ASP A 240 14.79 1.32 8.37
N GLN A 241 14.63 2.19 7.37
CA GLN A 241 15.51 2.61 6.26
C GLN A 241 15.34 1.82 4.96
N ASP A 242 15.85 2.43 3.88
CA ASP A 242 15.70 2.02 2.48
C ASP A 242 16.24 0.60 2.19
N ASP A 243 15.36 -0.36 1.94
CA ASP A 243 15.64 -1.80 1.78
C ASP A 243 15.53 -2.34 0.33
N ASP A 244 16.33 -3.36 -0.02
CA ASP A 244 16.21 -4.12 -1.27
C ASP A 244 15.51 -5.48 -1.02
N ILE A 245 14.25 -5.64 -1.43
CA ILE A 245 13.41 -6.84 -1.19
C ILE A 245 13.07 -7.58 -2.49
N VAL A 246 13.26 -8.91 -2.51
CA VAL A 246 12.84 -9.78 -3.62
C VAL A 246 12.06 -10.99 -3.10
N GLY A 247 10.77 -11.11 -3.46
CA GLY A 247 9.91 -12.24 -3.10
C GLY A 247 10.37 -13.55 -3.73
N GLY A 248 10.34 -13.61 -5.07
CA GLY A 248 10.89 -14.73 -5.86
C GLY A 248 9.82 -15.62 -6.49
N TRP A 249 9.75 -16.90 -6.11
CA TRP A 249 8.83 -17.87 -6.73
C TRP A 249 7.68 -18.28 -5.81
N GLY A 250 6.50 -17.69 -5.94
CA GLY A 250 5.32 -18.12 -5.21
C GLY A 250 4.34 -16.99 -4.94
N HIS A 251 3.37 -17.21 -4.06
CA HIS A 251 2.45 -16.15 -3.64
C HIS A 251 3.00 -15.54 -2.34
N THR A 252 3.85 -14.53 -2.47
CA THR A 252 4.56 -13.89 -1.36
C THR A 252 3.76 -12.76 -0.73
N SER A 253 4.31 -12.16 0.34
CA SER A 253 3.80 -10.93 0.93
C SER A 253 4.98 -10.12 1.45
N LEU A 254 5.17 -8.94 0.88
CA LEU A 254 6.37 -8.12 1.00
C LEU A 254 5.98 -6.75 1.58
N TRP A 255 6.68 -6.31 2.61
CA TRP A 255 6.53 -5.01 3.26
C TRP A 255 7.90 -4.33 3.27
N GLY A 256 8.03 -3.14 2.67
CA GLY A 256 9.17 -2.26 2.90
C GLY A 256 9.16 -1.67 4.31
N ASP A 257 7.96 -1.26 4.74
CA ASP A 257 7.61 -0.62 6.02
C ASP A 257 8.01 0.87 6.11
N SER A 258 9.29 1.25 6.17
CA SER A 258 9.69 2.67 6.18
C SER A 258 11.12 2.94 5.70
N GLY A 259 11.25 3.76 4.67
CA GLY A 259 12.47 3.92 3.88
C GLY A 259 12.09 4.29 2.45
N ASP A 260 13.07 4.64 1.61
CA ASP A 260 12.84 4.72 0.15
C ASP A 260 13.10 3.33 -0.47
N ASP A 261 12.16 2.39 -0.32
CA ASP A 261 12.37 0.95 -0.50
C ASP A 261 12.34 0.49 -1.97
N THR A 262 12.95 -0.66 -2.28
CA THR A 262 12.88 -1.31 -3.60
C THR A 262 12.38 -2.74 -3.46
N VAL A 263 11.20 -3.05 -4.01
CA VAL A 263 10.49 -4.33 -3.76
C VAL A 263 10.06 -5.02 -5.07
N GLU A 264 10.59 -6.21 -5.34
CA GLU A 264 10.26 -7.07 -6.50
C GLU A 264 9.46 -8.31 -6.06
N GLY A 265 8.22 -8.49 -6.54
CA GLY A 265 7.42 -9.71 -6.35
C GLY A 265 7.98 -10.92 -7.11
N ALA A 266 8.40 -10.66 -8.35
CA ALA A 266 8.96 -11.57 -9.35
C ALA A 266 7.96 -12.53 -10.01
N THR A 267 7.54 -13.63 -9.36
CA THR A 267 6.64 -14.61 -10.00
C THR A 267 5.58 -15.20 -9.06
N GLY A 268 4.32 -14.86 -9.32
CA GLY A 268 3.18 -15.37 -8.60
C GLY A 268 2.04 -14.37 -8.54
N ASN A 269 1.17 -14.51 -7.55
CA ASN A 269 0.20 -13.46 -7.23
C ASN A 269 0.60 -12.97 -5.86
N ASP A 270 1.33 -11.87 -5.86
CA ASP A 270 2.03 -11.30 -4.73
C ASP A 270 1.21 -10.21 -4.06
N LYS A 271 1.71 -9.77 -2.91
CA LYS A 271 1.18 -8.61 -2.20
C LYS A 271 2.34 -7.76 -1.75
N ILE A 272 2.37 -6.53 -2.24
CA ILE A 272 3.49 -5.62 -2.05
C ILE A 272 2.96 -4.38 -1.36
N TRP A 273 3.51 -4.08 -0.20
CA TRP A 273 3.38 -2.79 0.46
C TRP A 273 4.76 -2.14 0.45
N GLY A 274 4.86 -0.93 -0.09
CA GLY A 274 6.02 -0.06 0.15
C GLY A 274 6.02 0.36 1.62
N GLY A 275 5.55 1.57 1.90
CA GLY A 275 5.09 1.93 3.24
C GLY A 275 5.12 3.42 3.53
N ALA A 276 6.30 3.94 3.84
CA ALA A 276 6.50 5.33 4.21
C ALA A 276 7.88 5.83 3.76
N GLY A 277 7.88 6.54 2.64
CA GLY A 277 9.05 6.97 1.88
C GLY A 277 8.72 6.86 0.38
N ASN A 278 9.69 7.15 -0.48
CA ASN A 278 9.47 7.18 -1.93
C ASN A 278 9.92 5.84 -2.54
N ASP A 279 8.99 4.90 -2.66
CA ASP A 279 9.26 3.49 -2.93
C ASP A 279 9.35 3.16 -4.44
N THR A 280 10.04 2.07 -4.78
CA THR A 280 10.10 1.49 -6.12
C THR A 280 9.58 0.05 -6.09
N LEU A 281 8.39 -0.18 -6.65
CA LEU A 281 7.64 -1.43 -6.51
C LEU A 281 7.42 -2.11 -7.87
N ASP A 282 7.79 -3.39 -7.99
CA ASP A 282 7.69 -4.19 -9.22
C ASP A 282 6.92 -5.51 -8.94
N GLY A 283 5.71 -5.66 -9.48
CA GLY A 283 4.92 -6.91 -9.39
C GLY A 283 5.47 -8.03 -10.28
N SER A 284 6.06 -7.65 -11.42
CA SER A 284 6.65 -8.51 -12.44
C SER A 284 5.69 -9.47 -13.17
N SER A 285 5.21 -10.55 -12.52
CA SER A 285 4.43 -11.55 -13.25
C SER A 285 3.44 -12.39 -12.43
N GLY A 286 2.17 -12.19 -12.76
CA GLY A 286 0.96 -12.82 -12.24
C GLY A 286 -0.01 -11.74 -11.75
N HIS A 287 -1.07 -12.08 -11.01
CA HIS A 287 -2.12 -11.09 -10.70
C HIS A 287 -1.91 -10.47 -9.33
N ASP A 288 -1.28 -9.30 -9.30
CA ASP A 288 -0.69 -8.75 -8.09
C ASP A 288 -1.59 -7.73 -7.37
N SER A 289 -1.20 -7.38 -6.14
CA SER A 289 -1.84 -6.31 -5.39
C SER A 289 -0.77 -5.47 -4.70
N ILE A 290 -0.63 -4.22 -5.16
CA ILE A 290 0.48 -3.34 -4.82
C ILE A 290 -0.07 -2.07 -4.16
N TRP A 291 0.52 -1.69 -3.03
CA TRP A 291 0.20 -0.49 -2.27
C TRP A 291 1.49 0.31 -2.06
N GLY A 292 1.61 1.49 -2.67
CA GLY A 292 2.70 2.45 -2.38
C GLY A 292 2.60 2.97 -0.94
N ASN A 293 1.47 3.59 -0.66
CA ASN A 293 0.94 4.13 0.61
C ASN A 293 1.25 5.60 0.87
N ALA A 294 2.51 6.00 1.10
CA ALA A 294 2.82 7.34 1.61
C ALA A 294 4.23 7.83 1.26
N GLY A 295 4.31 8.60 0.19
CA GLY A 295 5.51 9.14 -0.44
C GLY A 295 5.31 9.15 -1.95
N ASP A 296 6.26 9.68 -2.71
CA ASP A 296 6.12 9.76 -4.17
C ASP A 296 6.65 8.44 -4.79
N ASP A 297 5.75 7.49 -5.05
CA ASP A 297 6.07 6.10 -5.36
C ASP A 297 6.19 5.81 -6.86
N SER A 298 7.06 4.87 -7.23
CA SER A 298 7.26 4.39 -8.61
C SER A 298 6.86 2.91 -8.73
N ILE A 299 5.70 2.64 -9.34
CA ILE A 299 5.07 1.31 -9.34
C ILE A 299 4.93 0.75 -10.77
N ASP A 300 5.43 -0.47 -11.01
CA ASP A 300 5.19 -1.25 -12.23
C ASP A 300 4.50 -2.58 -11.88
N GLY A 301 3.30 -2.80 -12.41
CA GLY A 301 2.53 -4.04 -12.26
C GLY A 301 3.06 -5.19 -13.11
N GLY A 302 3.76 -4.89 -14.21
CA GLY A 302 4.38 -5.91 -15.07
C GLY A 302 3.39 -6.64 -15.98
N SER A 303 2.95 -7.85 -15.57
CA SER A 303 2.14 -8.72 -16.45
C SER A 303 1.16 -9.62 -15.70
N GLY A 304 -0.14 -9.40 -15.90
CA GLY A 304 -1.19 -10.09 -15.16
C GLY A 304 -2.59 -9.55 -15.37
N SER A 305 -3.19 -9.06 -14.27
CA SER A 305 -4.41 -8.26 -14.17
C SER A 305 -4.40 -7.65 -12.77
N GLU A 306 -3.87 -6.44 -12.67
CA GLU A 306 -3.25 -5.90 -11.46
C GLU A 306 -4.24 -5.11 -10.61
N LYS A 307 -3.86 -4.85 -9.34
CA LYS A 307 -4.53 -3.88 -8.49
C LYS A 307 -3.50 -3.02 -7.80
N ILE A 308 -3.44 -1.74 -8.18
CA ILE A 308 -2.38 -0.83 -7.73
C ILE A 308 -3.01 0.41 -7.08
N TRP A 309 -2.56 0.71 -5.87
CA TRP A 309 -2.89 1.93 -5.15
C TRP A 309 -1.59 2.68 -4.84
N GLY A 310 -1.36 3.85 -5.42
CA GLY A 310 -0.28 4.75 -4.98
C GLY A 310 -0.60 5.32 -3.61
N ALA A 311 -1.78 5.94 -3.53
CA ALA A 311 -2.53 6.43 -2.38
C ALA A 311 -2.13 7.79 -1.80
N GLY A 312 -0.89 8.26 -1.90
CA GLY A 312 -0.52 9.49 -1.19
C GLY A 312 0.90 10.01 -1.42
N GLY A 313 1.10 10.65 -2.56
CA GLY A 313 2.31 11.34 -3.00
C GLY A 313 2.10 11.86 -4.42
N GLU A 314 3.17 12.23 -5.14
CA GLU A 314 3.12 12.40 -6.61
C GLU A 314 3.53 11.06 -7.28
N ASP A 315 2.58 10.13 -7.40
CA ASP A 315 2.84 8.72 -7.75
C ASP A 315 2.99 8.47 -9.27
N VAL A 316 3.81 7.48 -9.63
CA VAL A 316 4.09 7.09 -11.03
C VAL A 316 3.77 5.61 -11.21
N ILE A 317 2.64 5.31 -11.87
CA ILE A 317 2.03 3.97 -11.91
C ILE A 317 1.96 3.42 -13.35
N SER A 318 2.38 2.16 -13.53
CA SER A 318 2.23 1.36 -14.75
C SER A 318 1.46 0.07 -14.43
N GLY A 319 0.34 -0.19 -15.11
CA GLY A 319 -0.39 -1.47 -15.02
C GLY A 319 0.36 -2.58 -15.74
N GLY A 320 0.53 -2.43 -17.06
CA GLY A 320 1.40 -3.26 -17.89
C GLY A 320 0.65 -4.07 -18.95
N GLU A 321 0.81 -5.39 -18.92
CA GLU A 321 0.01 -6.33 -19.73
C GLU A 321 -1.12 -6.95 -18.88
N GLY A 322 -2.37 -6.47 -18.96
CA GLY A 322 -3.41 -7.01 -18.08
C GLY A 322 -4.87 -6.62 -18.31
N GLN A 323 -5.56 -6.37 -17.19
CA GLN A 323 -6.89 -5.80 -17.03
C GLN A 323 -6.87 -5.14 -15.65
N ASP A 324 -6.36 -3.91 -15.61
CA ASP A 324 -5.70 -3.42 -14.41
C ASP A 324 -6.57 -2.38 -13.71
N ASP A 325 -6.78 -2.55 -12.40
CA ASP A 325 -7.44 -1.54 -11.58
C ASP A 325 -6.36 -0.65 -10.93
N LEU A 326 -6.24 0.60 -11.39
CA LEU A 326 -5.24 1.58 -10.94
C LEU A 326 -5.91 2.73 -10.19
N TRP A 327 -5.35 3.11 -9.05
CA TRP A 327 -5.71 4.27 -8.26
C TRP A 327 -4.44 5.07 -7.95
N GLY A 328 -4.39 6.33 -8.36
CA GLY A 328 -3.44 7.34 -7.87
C GLY A 328 -3.73 7.60 -6.40
N GLY A 329 -4.48 8.66 -6.07
CA GLY A 329 -5.08 8.83 -4.77
C GLY A 329 -5.11 10.28 -4.30
N SER A 330 -3.98 10.79 -3.82
CA SER A 330 -3.89 12.19 -3.40
C SER A 330 -2.50 12.78 -3.63
N GLY A 331 -2.46 13.77 -4.52
CA GLY A 331 -1.25 14.34 -5.10
C GLY A 331 -1.37 14.29 -6.63
N ASN A 332 -0.38 14.79 -7.35
CA ASN A 332 -0.47 14.92 -8.81
C ASN A 332 0.15 13.69 -9.46
N ASP A 333 -0.68 12.69 -9.73
CA ASP A 333 -0.26 11.35 -10.10
C ASP A 333 -0.10 11.17 -11.62
N THR A 334 0.65 10.16 -12.04
CA THR A 334 0.75 9.76 -13.44
C THR A 334 0.54 8.26 -13.58
N ALA A 335 -0.53 7.84 -14.27
CA ALA A 335 -0.88 6.43 -14.44
C ALA A 335 -1.00 6.02 -15.92
N TRP A 336 -0.40 4.89 -16.27
CA TRP A 336 -0.58 4.19 -17.55
C TRP A 336 -1.23 2.82 -17.33
N GLY A 337 -2.37 2.55 -17.96
CA GLY A 337 -2.98 1.21 -17.97
C GLY A 337 -2.08 0.21 -18.71
N GLY A 338 -1.85 0.48 -19.99
CA GLY A 338 -0.90 -0.26 -20.81
C GLY A 338 -1.60 -1.01 -21.93
N SER A 339 -1.79 -2.31 -21.77
CA SER A 339 -2.57 -3.12 -22.73
C SER A 339 -3.55 -4.03 -22.04
N GLY A 340 -4.85 -3.80 -22.26
CA GLY A 340 -5.88 -4.56 -21.58
C GLY A 340 -7.29 -4.04 -21.78
N HIS A 341 -7.95 -3.84 -20.63
CA HIS A 341 -9.28 -3.29 -20.48
C HIS A 341 -9.29 -2.69 -19.08
N ASP A 342 -8.74 -1.50 -18.97
CA ASP A 342 -8.16 -1.03 -17.73
C ASP A 342 -9.11 -0.03 -17.03
N SER A 343 -8.87 0.22 -15.74
CA SER A 343 -9.70 1.04 -14.87
C SER A 343 -8.82 1.99 -14.08
N LEU A 344 -8.63 3.22 -14.58
CA LEU A 344 -7.74 4.23 -14.00
C LEU A 344 -8.53 5.28 -13.20
N ARG A 345 -7.99 5.68 -12.05
CA ARG A 345 -8.48 6.83 -11.25
C ARG A 345 -7.32 7.69 -10.80
N GLY A 346 -7.42 9.00 -11.01
CA GLY A 346 -6.55 9.98 -10.34
C GLY A 346 -6.98 10.21 -8.88
N ASP A 347 -8.28 10.33 -8.67
CA ASP A 347 -8.98 10.63 -7.40
C ASP A 347 -8.78 12.09 -6.91
N SER A 348 -7.57 12.60 -6.63
CA SER A 348 -7.41 14.01 -6.21
C SER A 348 -6.01 14.63 -6.37
N GLY A 349 -5.89 15.54 -7.34
CA GLY A 349 -4.70 16.27 -7.73
C GLY A 349 -4.84 16.69 -9.18
N ASP A 350 -3.81 17.30 -9.78
CA ASP A 350 -3.80 17.52 -11.23
C ASP A 350 -3.13 16.31 -11.88
N ASP A 351 -3.92 15.32 -12.31
CA ASP A 351 -3.48 13.96 -12.62
C ASP A 351 -3.26 13.71 -14.13
N LYS A 352 -2.37 12.79 -14.48
CA LYS A 352 -2.08 12.40 -15.86
C LYS A 352 -2.40 10.92 -16.11
N LEU A 353 -3.49 10.65 -16.83
CA LEU A 353 -4.06 9.31 -16.96
C LEU A 353 -4.10 8.84 -18.42
N VAL A 354 -3.52 7.67 -18.70
CA VAL A 354 -3.43 7.13 -20.06
C VAL A 354 -3.87 5.66 -20.09
N GLY A 355 -4.97 5.35 -20.77
CA GLY A 355 -5.50 3.97 -20.88
C GLY A 355 -4.55 3.04 -21.62
N GLY A 356 -4.40 3.26 -22.93
CA GLY A 356 -3.37 2.60 -23.74
C GLY A 356 -3.96 1.80 -24.91
N THR A 357 -4.08 0.48 -24.78
CA THR A 357 -4.77 -0.32 -25.81
C THR A 357 -5.82 -1.23 -25.21
N GLY A 358 -7.07 -0.95 -25.53
CA GLY A 358 -8.18 -1.60 -24.86
C GLY A 358 -9.43 -0.75 -24.92
N ASN A 359 -10.50 -1.26 -24.34
CA ASN A 359 -11.64 -0.41 -23.99
C ASN A 359 -11.48 -0.09 -22.51
N ASP A 360 -10.99 1.11 -22.21
CA ASP A 360 -10.55 1.49 -20.87
C ASP A 360 -11.59 2.42 -20.22
N ASN A 361 -11.61 2.45 -18.90
CA ASN A 361 -12.43 3.37 -18.12
C ASN A 361 -11.48 4.27 -17.33
N ILE A 362 -11.52 5.57 -17.59
CA ILE A 362 -10.64 6.54 -16.95
C ILE A 362 -11.49 7.59 -16.27
N TRP A 363 -11.14 7.85 -15.02
CA TRP A 363 -11.73 8.89 -14.18
C TRP A 363 -10.60 9.79 -13.70
N GLY A 364 -10.68 11.09 -13.94
CA GLY A 364 -9.80 12.09 -13.33
C GLY A 364 -10.02 12.16 -11.83
N GLY A 365 -10.69 13.21 -11.36
CA GLY A 365 -11.29 13.24 -10.03
C GLY A 365 -11.65 14.62 -9.55
N SER A 366 -10.62 15.37 -9.17
CA SER A 366 -10.72 16.79 -8.78
C SER A 366 -9.34 17.43 -8.82
N GLY A 367 -9.21 18.46 -9.65
CA GLY A 367 -7.95 19.06 -10.11
C GLY A 367 -7.97 19.14 -11.63
N ASP A 368 -6.96 19.79 -12.23
CA ASP A 368 -6.95 20.04 -13.68
C ASP A 368 -6.31 18.82 -14.41
N ASP A 369 -7.11 17.81 -14.84
CA ASP A 369 -6.59 16.50 -15.26
C ASP A 369 -6.23 16.38 -16.77
N GLU A 370 -5.19 15.62 -17.12
CA GLU A 370 -4.83 15.24 -18.51
C GLU A 370 -5.16 13.76 -18.78
N ILE A 371 -6.25 13.50 -19.51
CA ILE A 371 -6.80 12.16 -19.76
C ILE A 371 -6.63 11.73 -21.23
N MET A 372 -6.10 10.53 -21.49
CA MET A 372 -5.95 9.99 -22.86
C MET A 372 -6.36 8.51 -22.99
N GLY A 373 -7.40 8.24 -23.80
CA GLY A 373 -7.89 6.87 -24.08
C GLY A 373 -7.01 6.07 -25.06
N VAL A 374 -6.30 6.74 -25.97
CA VAL A 374 -5.32 6.18 -26.93
C VAL A 374 -5.94 5.23 -27.98
N ARG A 375 -6.40 4.02 -27.63
CA ARG A 375 -6.90 3.02 -28.62
C ARG A 375 -7.95 2.04 -28.09
N GLY A 376 -9.23 2.36 -28.33
CA GLY A 376 -10.36 1.43 -28.31
C GLY A 376 -11.67 2.16 -28.04
N HIS A 377 -12.64 1.50 -27.41
CA HIS A 377 -13.93 2.12 -27.09
C HIS A 377 -13.95 2.53 -25.62
N ASN A 378 -13.46 3.72 -25.33
CA ASN A 378 -13.16 4.16 -23.97
C ASN A 378 -14.35 4.87 -23.31
N TYR A 379 -14.32 4.86 -21.98
CA TYR A 379 -15.18 5.67 -21.12
C TYR A 379 -14.29 6.65 -20.38
N LEU A 380 -14.36 7.94 -20.70
CA LEU A 380 -13.52 8.98 -20.11
C LEU A 380 -14.41 9.95 -19.32
N TRP A 381 -14.00 10.31 -18.11
CA TRP A 381 -14.69 11.32 -17.30
C TRP A 381 -13.66 12.13 -16.50
N GLY A 382 -13.55 13.42 -16.78
CA GLY A 382 -12.69 14.34 -16.00
C GLY A 382 -13.19 14.51 -14.56
N TYR A 383 -14.46 14.89 -14.43
CA TYR A 383 -15.30 15.11 -13.24
C TYR A 383 -15.45 16.58 -12.83
N GLY A 384 -14.36 17.34 -12.69
CA GLY A 384 -14.45 18.77 -12.40
C GLY A 384 -13.18 19.40 -11.83
N ASP A 385 -13.18 20.73 -11.85
CA ASP A 385 -12.00 21.57 -12.18
C ASP A 385 -11.67 21.42 -13.71
N ASP A 386 -10.64 22.06 -14.27
CA ASP A 386 -10.56 22.32 -15.73
C ASP A 386 -9.76 21.23 -16.50
N ASP A 387 -10.44 20.32 -17.23
CA ASP A 387 -9.83 19.07 -17.75
C ASP A 387 -9.37 19.10 -19.24
N GLU A 388 -8.25 18.43 -19.60
CA GLU A 388 -7.82 18.13 -20.99
C GLU A 388 -8.05 16.64 -21.32
N ILE A 389 -9.02 16.33 -22.19
CA ILE A 389 -9.45 14.95 -22.47
C ILE A 389 -9.31 14.57 -23.95
N ILE A 390 -8.59 13.48 -24.23
CA ILE A 390 -8.30 12.98 -25.59
C ILE A 390 -8.76 11.52 -25.77
N GLY A 391 -9.83 11.28 -26.54
CA GLY A 391 -10.30 9.92 -26.90
C GLY A 391 -9.33 9.17 -27.84
N ALA A 392 -8.79 9.92 -28.80
CA ALA A 392 -7.84 9.50 -29.82
C ALA A 392 -8.38 8.52 -30.88
N THR A 393 -8.64 7.24 -30.57
CA THR A 393 -9.11 6.30 -31.60
C THR A 393 -10.05 5.19 -31.11
N GLY A 394 -11.19 5.09 -31.80
CA GLY A 394 -12.27 4.15 -31.55
C GLY A 394 -13.56 4.92 -31.27
N ASN A 395 -14.64 4.25 -30.87
CA ASN A 395 -15.89 4.98 -30.56
C ASN A 395 -15.94 5.22 -29.07
N ASP A 396 -15.67 6.45 -28.64
CA ASP A 396 -15.47 6.84 -27.25
C ASP A 396 -16.73 7.47 -26.64
N THR A 397 -16.83 7.39 -25.31
CA THR A 397 -17.86 8.06 -24.50
C THR A 397 -17.15 8.97 -23.51
N ILE A 398 -17.28 10.28 -23.68
CA ILE A 398 -16.50 11.28 -22.96
C ILE A 398 -17.43 12.22 -22.19
N PHE A 399 -17.07 12.49 -20.94
CA PHE A 399 -17.67 13.50 -20.09
C PHE A 399 -16.56 14.42 -19.61
N GLY A 400 -16.71 15.73 -19.77
CA GLY A 400 -15.87 16.73 -19.10
C GLY A 400 -16.20 16.71 -17.60
N GLY A 401 -16.95 17.68 -17.13
CA GLY A 401 -17.65 17.58 -15.85
C GLY A 401 -18.13 18.89 -15.29
N THR A 402 -17.22 19.60 -14.61
CA THR A 402 -17.46 20.95 -14.09
C THR A 402 -16.17 21.77 -14.13
N GLY A 403 -15.89 22.43 -15.25
CA GLY A 403 -14.67 23.19 -15.52
C GLY A 403 -14.75 23.83 -16.91
N GLU A 404 -13.77 24.64 -17.31
CA GLU A 404 -13.63 25.07 -18.71
C GLU A 404 -12.89 23.96 -19.51
N ASP A 405 -13.60 22.88 -19.86
CA ASP A 405 -13.00 21.63 -20.35
C ASP A 405 -12.54 21.69 -21.82
N SER A 406 -11.44 21.00 -22.15
CA SER A 406 -10.85 20.90 -23.49
C SER A 406 -10.84 19.46 -24.00
N ILE A 407 -11.77 19.11 -24.89
CA ILE A 407 -12.04 17.73 -25.31
C ILE A 407 -11.74 17.52 -26.82
N ASP A 408 -10.91 16.53 -27.15
CA ASP A 408 -10.70 16.00 -28.52
C ASP A 408 -11.06 14.51 -28.57
N ALA A 409 -12.21 14.17 -29.16
CA ALA A 409 -12.65 12.78 -29.29
C ALA A 409 -11.76 11.98 -30.27
N GLY A 410 -11.13 12.63 -31.26
CA GLY A 410 -10.18 12.00 -32.17
C GLY A 410 -10.81 11.35 -33.40
N THR A 411 -10.83 10.01 -33.47
CA THR A 411 -11.37 9.28 -34.63
C THR A 411 -12.30 8.14 -34.22
N GLY A 412 -13.59 8.23 -34.58
CA GLY A 412 -14.58 7.35 -33.99
C GLY A 412 -16.00 7.45 -34.55
N HIS A 413 -16.93 7.36 -33.61
CA HIS A 413 -18.36 7.67 -33.74
C HIS A 413 -18.81 8.00 -32.31
N ASP A 414 -18.43 9.20 -31.89
CA ASP A 414 -18.16 9.49 -30.49
C ASP A 414 -19.35 10.16 -29.81
N SER A 415 -19.38 10.12 -28.48
CA SER A 415 -20.45 10.71 -27.69
C SER A 415 -19.85 11.51 -26.55
N VAL A 416 -19.98 12.84 -26.64
CA VAL A 416 -19.32 13.79 -25.76
C VAL A 416 -20.34 14.68 -25.06
N TRP A 417 -20.11 14.92 -23.77
CA TRP A 417 -20.85 15.88 -22.93
C TRP A 417 -19.84 16.74 -22.15
N GLY A 418 -19.78 18.05 -22.39
CA GLY A 418 -18.93 18.97 -21.61
C GLY A 418 -19.44 19.17 -20.17
N HIS A 419 -20.77 19.31 -20.05
CA HIS A 419 -21.58 19.45 -18.83
C HIS A 419 -21.72 20.85 -18.21
N HIS A 420 -20.66 21.41 -17.61
CA HIS A 420 -20.74 22.67 -16.86
C HIS A 420 -19.44 23.48 -16.96
N GLY A 421 -19.49 24.60 -17.68
CA GLY A 421 -18.39 25.54 -17.84
C GLY A 421 -18.35 26.03 -19.28
N ASP A 422 -17.38 26.85 -19.65
CA ASP A 422 -17.29 27.36 -21.04
C ASP A 422 -16.41 26.39 -21.86
N ASP A 423 -16.99 25.29 -22.33
CA ASP A 423 -16.26 24.11 -22.85
C ASP A 423 -15.76 24.27 -24.30
N ILE A 424 -14.71 23.54 -24.68
CA ILE A 424 -14.23 23.41 -26.07
C ILE A 424 -14.23 21.92 -26.46
N ILE A 425 -15.04 21.57 -27.46
CA ILE A 425 -15.27 20.17 -27.87
C ILE A 425 -15.00 19.99 -29.36
N PHE A 426 -14.06 19.09 -29.69
CA PHE A 426 -13.77 18.62 -31.04
C PHE A 426 -14.21 17.15 -31.19
N GLY A 427 -15.09 16.86 -32.16
CA GLY A 427 -15.48 15.49 -32.53
C GLY A 427 -14.41 14.78 -33.38
N GLY A 428 -13.71 15.53 -34.22
CA GLY A 428 -12.53 15.05 -34.96
C GLY A 428 -12.90 14.38 -36.29
N SER A 429 -13.08 13.06 -36.31
CA SER A 429 -13.57 12.37 -37.52
C SER A 429 -14.41 11.15 -37.19
N GLY A 430 -15.67 11.17 -37.62
CA GLY A 430 -16.63 10.15 -37.25
C GLY A 430 -18.04 10.47 -37.74
N ASN A 431 -19.01 10.22 -36.88
CA ASN A 431 -20.39 10.69 -37.03
C ASN A 431 -20.81 10.90 -35.58
N ASP A 432 -20.50 12.07 -35.07
CA ASP A 432 -20.25 12.27 -33.66
C ASP A 432 -21.42 13.01 -33.00
N HIS A 433 -21.61 12.80 -31.71
CA HIS A 433 -22.71 13.39 -30.94
C HIS A 433 -22.13 14.23 -29.81
N LEU A 434 -22.06 15.54 -30.05
CA LEU A 434 -21.48 16.52 -29.14
C LEU A 434 -22.59 17.31 -28.44
N ASN A 435 -22.51 17.38 -27.11
CA ASN A 435 -23.36 18.20 -26.27
C ASN A 435 -22.47 19.10 -25.41
N GLY A 436 -22.70 20.41 -25.46
CA GLY A 436 -22.03 21.40 -24.61
C GLY A 436 -22.39 21.14 -23.14
N GLY A 437 -23.46 21.76 -22.64
CA GLY A 437 -23.88 21.47 -21.28
C GLY A 437 -25.20 22.09 -20.83
N ASP A 438 -25.49 21.99 -19.53
CA ASP A 438 -26.64 22.68 -18.93
C ASP A 438 -26.28 24.12 -18.52
N LEU A 439 -24.99 24.48 -18.46
CA LEU A 439 -24.47 25.79 -18.08
C LEU A 439 -23.09 26.02 -18.73
N GLY A 440 -22.97 26.98 -19.66
CA GLY A 440 -21.72 27.23 -20.36
C GLY A 440 -21.76 28.35 -21.39
N ARG A 441 -20.80 28.33 -22.31
CA ARG A 441 -20.75 29.11 -23.56
C ARG A 441 -19.85 28.36 -24.52
N ASP A 442 -20.37 27.27 -25.06
CA ASP A 442 -19.53 26.15 -25.46
C ASP A 442 -19.10 26.29 -26.92
N THR A 443 -17.91 25.80 -27.26
CA THR A 443 -17.38 25.80 -28.63
C THR A 443 -17.36 24.38 -29.17
N LEU A 444 -18.27 24.06 -30.10
CA LEU A 444 -18.43 22.72 -30.67
C LEU A 444 -17.99 22.69 -32.14
N ASP A 445 -16.98 21.88 -32.49
CA ASP A 445 -16.62 21.51 -33.86
C ASP A 445 -16.84 20.00 -34.04
N GLY A 446 -17.79 19.61 -34.91
CA GLY A 446 -18.01 18.19 -35.23
C GLY A 446 -16.79 17.52 -35.85
N GLY A 447 -15.95 18.29 -36.55
CA GLY A 447 -14.87 17.73 -37.34
C GLY A 447 -15.40 17.21 -38.68
N ALA A 448 -15.13 15.95 -39.04
CA ALA A 448 -15.45 15.40 -40.36
C ALA A 448 -16.32 14.14 -40.30
N GLY A 449 -17.61 14.28 -40.65
CA GLY A 449 -18.60 13.23 -40.52
C GLY A 449 -19.97 13.54 -41.11
N ASP A 450 -21.02 13.10 -40.41
CA ASP A 450 -22.35 13.74 -40.44
C ASP A 450 -22.76 13.82 -38.97
N ASP A 451 -22.56 14.99 -38.35
CA ASP A 451 -22.50 15.11 -36.88
C ASP A 451 -23.78 15.70 -36.26
N VAL A 452 -23.94 15.52 -34.95
CA VAL A 452 -25.02 16.11 -34.15
C VAL A 452 -24.43 16.98 -33.06
N LEU A 453 -24.69 18.28 -33.15
CA LEU A 453 -24.24 19.29 -32.20
C LEU A 453 -25.43 19.84 -31.40
N ILE A 454 -25.26 19.94 -30.09
CA ILE A 454 -26.27 20.43 -29.15
C ILE A 454 -25.58 21.42 -28.20
N GLY A 455 -25.87 22.72 -28.31
CA GLY A 455 -25.33 23.74 -27.39
C GLY A 455 -26.09 23.77 -26.06
N ALA A 456 -27.40 23.56 -26.14
CA ALA A 456 -28.39 23.64 -25.05
C ALA A 456 -28.67 25.07 -24.53
N ASP A 457 -28.28 25.40 -23.29
CA ASP A 457 -28.59 26.71 -22.69
C ASP A 457 -27.36 27.65 -22.82
N TRP A 458 -27.63 28.96 -22.99
CA TRP A 458 -26.66 30.09 -23.08
C TRP A 458 -26.31 30.62 -24.50
N GLN A 459 -25.02 30.64 -24.86
CA GLN A 459 -24.48 31.40 -26.00
C GLN A 459 -23.31 30.64 -26.61
N ASP A 460 -23.65 29.69 -27.47
CA ASP A 460 -22.71 28.67 -27.93
C ASP A 460 -22.17 28.99 -29.32
N THR A 461 -21.00 28.46 -29.63
CA THR A 461 -20.30 28.66 -30.90
C THR A 461 -20.18 27.33 -31.64
N PHE A 462 -20.90 27.19 -32.74
CA PHE A 462 -20.82 26.01 -33.61
C PHE A 462 -19.84 26.29 -34.74
N VAL A 463 -18.74 25.54 -34.78
CA VAL A 463 -17.63 25.73 -35.72
C VAL A 463 -17.75 24.76 -36.89
N PHE A 464 -17.58 25.26 -38.12
CA PHE A 464 -17.61 24.43 -39.32
C PHE A 464 -16.47 24.74 -40.29
N GLY A 465 -15.70 23.70 -40.60
CA GLY A 465 -14.57 23.72 -41.52
C GLY A 465 -14.90 23.15 -42.91
N ARG A 466 -13.85 22.84 -43.67
CA ARG A 466 -13.97 22.21 -44.99
C ARG A 466 -13.99 20.68 -44.87
N ASN A 467 -14.98 20.06 -45.53
CA ASN A 467 -15.25 18.62 -45.52
C ASN A 467 -15.87 18.11 -44.20
N ASN A 468 -16.53 18.98 -43.43
CA ASN A 468 -17.24 18.58 -42.22
C ASN A 468 -18.40 17.61 -42.50
N GLY A 469 -19.07 17.74 -43.65
CA GLY A 469 -20.12 16.82 -44.07
C GLY A 469 -21.53 17.33 -43.76
N ALA A 470 -22.48 16.45 -43.43
CA ALA A 470 -23.91 16.78 -43.35
C ALA A 470 -24.45 16.88 -41.91
N ASP A 471 -24.13 17.99 -41.26
CA ASP A 471 -24.27 18.18 -39.82
C ASP A 471 -25.63 18.73 -39.39
N LEU A 472 -25.97 18.45 -38.13
CA LEU A 472 -27.20 18.84 -37.47
C LEU A 472 -26.91 19.64 -36.20
N VAL A 473 -27.21 20.94 -36.21
CA VAL A 473 -27.30 21.73 -34.97
C VAL A 473 -28.73 21.60 -34.44
N TRP A 474 -28.90 21.01 -33.27
CA TRP A 474 -30.20 20.56 -32.79
C TRP A 474 -31.08 21.69 -32.24
N ASP A 475 -30.50 22.74 -31.65
CA ASP A 475 -31.21 23.72 -30.82
C ASP A 475 -30.82 25.19 -31.00
N PHE A 476 -30.06 25.52 -32.05
CA PHE A 476 -29.57 26.87 -32.38
C PHE A 476 -30.54 28.03 -32.07
N GLN A 477 -30.12 28.90 -31.15
CA GLN A 477 -30.85 30.05 -30.65
C GLN A 477 -30.45 31.34 -31.39
N GLN A 478 -31.19 31.66 -32.45
CA GLN A 478 -31.00 32.88 -33.26
C GLN A 478 -30.95 34.16 -32.40
N GLY A 479 -29.90 34.98 -32.57
CA GLY A 479 -29.63 36.17 -31.76
C GLY A 479 -29.00 35.90 -30.38
N SER A 480 -28.57 34.66 -30.12
CA SER A 480 -27.84 34.24 -28.91
C SER A 480 -26.55 33.51 -29.28
N ASP A 481 -26.67 32.50 -30.15
CA ASP A 481 -25.60 31.60 -30.54
C ASP A 481 -24.85 32.11 -31.78
N THR A 482 -23.64 31.60 -31.99
CA THR A 482 -22.77 31.96 -33.11
C THR A 482 -22.52 30.76 -34.02
N LEU A 483 -22.62 30.99 -35.34
CA LEU A 483 -22.22 30.03 -36.37
C LEU A 483 -20.89 30.49 -36.99
N GLN A 484 -19.80 29.83 -36.61
CA GLN A 484 -18.44 30.20 -37.02
C GLN A 484 -17.97 29.35 -38.21
N LEU A 485 -17.71 29.97 -39.36
CA LEU A 485 -17.45 29.28 -40.63
C LEU A 485 -16.03 29.56 -41.18
N ASP A 486 -15.31 28.51 -41.58
CA ASP A 486 -14.01 28.66 -42.28
C ASP A 486 -14.21 29.29 -43.66
N ARG A 487 -13.46 30.35 -43.99
CA ARG A 487 -13.47 30.98 -45.32
C ARG A 487 -13.15 30.03 -46.49
N ASP A 488 -12.45 28.93 -46.27
CA ASP A 488 -12.10 27.91 -47.27
C ASP A 488 -13.13 26.76 -47.37
N ILE A 489 -14.24 26.79 -46.60
CA ILE A 489 -15.46 25.99 -46.88
C ILE A 489 -16.07 26.38 -48.24
N PHE A 490 -15.84 27.63 -48.69
CA PHE A 490 -16.20 28.12 -50.02
C PHE A 490 -15.03 27.99 -51.01
N ASP A 491 -15.27 27.42 -52.19
CA ASP A 491 -14.33 27.55 -53.32
C ASP A 491 -14.17 29.02 -53.81
N TRP A 492 -14.98 29.97 -53.28
CA TRP A 492 -14.96 31.40 -53.61
C TRP A 492 -14.66 32.29 -52.39
N ARG A 493 -13.37 32.50 -52.12
CA ARG A 493 -12.90 33.42 -51.08
C ARG A 493 -13.51 34.82 -51.21
N ASN A 494 -14.14 35.30 -50.12
CA ASN A 494 -14.84 36.58 -49.94
C ASN A 494 -16.29 36.63 -50.48
N ILE A 495 -17.18 35.82 -49.92
CA ILE A 495 -18.64 36.09 -49.92
C ILE A 495 -18.98 36.78 -48.60
N PRO A 496 -19.59 38.00 -48.60
CA PRO A 496 -20.14 38.62 -47.40
C PRO A 496 -21.28 37.80 -46.76
N GLU A 497 -21.48 38.01 -45.47
CA GLU A 497 -22.38 37.27 -44.57
C GLU A 497 -23.84 37.29 -45.10
N ASP A 498 -24.31 38.46 -45.52
CA ASP A 498 -25.65 38.67 -46.10
C ASP A 498 -25.85 37.89 -47.42
N ILE A 499 -24.82 37.84 -48.27
CA ILE A 499 -24.83 37.11 -49.54
C ILE A 499 -24.72 35.59 -49.34
N LEU A 500 -24.18 35.12 -48.20
CA LEU A 500 -24.16 33.71 -47.85
C LEU A 500 -25.58 33.22 -47.55
N VAL A 501 -26.27 33.86 -46.60
CA VAL A 501 -27.64 33.47 -46.19
C VAL A 501 -28.60 33.52 -47.38
N ASP A 502 -28.60 34.61 -48.17
CA ASP A 502 -29.42 34.77 -49.38
C ASP A 502 -29.19 33.70 -50.46
N ARG A 503 -28.04 33.00 -50.44
CA ARG A 503 -27.63 32.06 -51.49
C ARG A 503 -27.72 30.59 -51.10
N TYR A 504 -27.39 30.27 -49.86
CA TYR A 504 -27.17 28.89 -49.40
C TYR A 504 -28.21 28.41 -48.40
N ALA A 505 -28.94 29.31 -47.73
CA ALA A 505 -29.97 28.95 -46.75
C ALA A 505 -31.35 28.71 -47.40
N GLU A 506 -31.94 27.53 -47.19
CA GLU A 506 -33.33 27.23 -47.53
C GLU A 506 -34.13 26.87 -46.27
N VAL A 507 -35.27 27.54 -46.05
CA VAL A 507 -36.20 27.20 -44.96
C VAL A 507 -36.98 25.94 -45.34
N SER A 508 -36.79 24.88 -44.55
CA SER A 508 -37.42 23.56 -44.73
C SER A 508 -38.54 23.31 -43.71
N ASP A 509 -39.10 22.09 -43.70
CA ASP A 509 -40.02 21.62 -42.66
C ASP A 509 -39.31 21.12 -41.39
N ARG A 510 -37.96 21.07 -41.39
CA ARG A 510 -37.14 20.68 -40.23
C ARG A 510 -36.38 21.84 -39.57
N GLY A 511 -36.11 22.90 -40.32
CA GLY A 511 -35.24 24.01 -39.90
C GLY A 511 -34.69 24.80 -41.09
N VAL A 512 -33.65 25.61 -40.86
CA VAL A 512 -32.89 26.26 -41.94
C VAL A 512 -31.76 25.32 -42.38
N LEU A 513 -31.73 24.96 -43.65
CA LEU A 513 -30.65 24.16 -44.25
C LEU A 513 -29.70 25.07 -45.03
N PHE A 514 -28.42 25.08 -44.67
CA PHE A 514 -27.34 25.58 -45.51
C PHE A 514 -26.77 24.43 -46.33
N ASP A 515 -26.93 24.44 -47.67
CA ASP A 515 -26.31 23.46 -48.57
C ASP A 515 -25.13 24.08 -49.31
N PHE A 516 -23.90 23.74 -48.90
CA PHE A 516 -22.66 24.20 -49.54
C PHE A 516 -22.24 23.30 -50.71
N GLY A 517 -22.92 22.16 -50.88
CA GLY A 517 -22.67 21.18 -51.92
C GLY A 517 -21.50 20.23 -51.63
N GLN A 518 -21.29 19.30 -52.55
CA GLN A 518 -20.27 18.23 -52.45
C GLN A 518 -20.44 17.31 -51.22
N GLY A 519 -21.59 17.36 -50.54
CA GLY A 519 -21.86 16.61 -49.30
C GLY A 519 -21.75 17.45 -48.03
N ASN A 520 -21.41 18.73 -48.12
CA ASN A 520 -21.30 19.64 -46.98
C ASN A 520 -22.61 20.42 -46.78
N SER A 521 -23.24 20.29 -45.62
CA SER A 521 -24.45 21.03 -45.28
C SER A 521 -24.66 21.14 -43.78
N ILE A 522 -25.23 22.24 -43.31
CA ILE A 522 -25.60 22.44 -41.89
C ILE A 522 -27.11 22.60 -41.81
N LEU A 523 -27.79 21.74 -41.05
CA LEU A 523 -29.20 21.91 -40.70
C LEU A 523 -29.32 22.53 -39.30
N LEU A 524 -29.71 23.80 -39.24
CA LEU A 524 -30.12 24.45 -37.99
C LEU A 524 -31.57 24.04 -37.69
N GLN A 525 -31.76 23.03 -36.85
CA GLN A 525 -33.08 22.49 -36.55
C GLN A 525 -33.93 23.50 -35.76
N TRP A 526 -35.24 23.48 -35.98
CA TRP A 526 -36.22 24.39 -35.33
C TRP A 526 -36.07 25.89 -35.62
N VAL A 527 -35.07 26.31 -36.40
CA VAL A 527 -34.98 27.68 -36.95
C VAL A 527 -35.95 27.82 -38.13
N TRP A 528 -36.85 28.81 -38.08
CA TRP A 528 -37.96 28.95 -39.04
C TRP A 528 -37.90 30.20 -39.93
N SER A 529 -36.81 30.96 -39.85
CA SER A 529 -36.58 32.19 -40.62
C SER A 529 -35.09 32.39 -40.87
N THR A 530 -34.76 33.07 -41.95
CA THR A 530 -33.40 33.57 -42.23
C THR A 530 -33.22 35.05 -41.84
N ASP A 531 -34.31 35.76 -41.51
CA ASP A 531 -34.27 37.17 -41.10
C ASP A 531 -33.42 37.34 -39.82
N GLY A 532 -32.29 38.05 -39.92
CA GLY A 532 -31.37 38.30 -38.81
C GLY A 532 -30.26 37.25 -38.64
N LEU A 533 -30.34 36.10 -39.31
CA LEU A 533 -29.37 35.00 -39.17
C LEU A 533 -27.95 35.36 -39.65
N ALA A 534 -27.80 36.40 -40.47
CA ALA A 534 -26.50 36.93 -40.89
C ALA A 534 -25.78 37.73 -39.80
N ASP A 535 -26.48 38.17 -38.74
CA ASP A 535 -25.86 38.83 -37.58
C ASP A 535 -25.24 37.80 -36.61
N ASP A 536 -25.62 36.52 -36.73
CA ASP A 536 -25.17 35.38 -35.91
C ASP A 536 -24.04 34.56 -36.59
N ILE A 537 -23.54 34.99 -37.76
CA ILE A 537 -22.52 34.27 -38.55
C ILE A 537 -21.18 35.01 -38.50
N GLU A 538 -20.12 34.31 -38.08
CA GLU A 538 -18.74 34.81 -38.10
C GLU A 538 -17.85 33.99 -39.04
N PHE A 539 -16.78 34.61 -39.56
CA PHE A 539 -15.80 33.98 -40.45
C PHE A 539 -14.38 34.13 -39.91
N PHE A 540 -13.65 33.01 -39.81
CA PHE A 540 -12.23 32.97 -39.43
C PHE A 540 -11.26 32.86 -40.62
#